data_AF-A0A5E4R0S7-F1
#
_entry.id   AF-A0A5E4R0S7-F1
#
_cell.length_a   1.000
_cell.length_b   1.000
_cell.length_c   1.000
_cell.angle_alpha   90.00
_cell.angle_beta   90.00
_cell.angle_gamma   90.00
#
_symmetry.space_group_name_H-M   'P 1'
#
loop_
_entity.id
_entity.type
_entity.pdbx_description
1 polymer ?
#
loop_
_entity_poly.entity_id
_entity_poly.type
_entity_poly.pdbx_seq_one_letter_code
_entity_poly.pdbx_strand_id
1 'polypeptide(L)'
;MGFAGRYVYGPKFLVRHDVILVTLNYRVGPYGFMCPGTKRVPESQGIKDQLFALEWVRDNIEAFGRDVENINVFGPSAGAMSIEIQLLST
;
A
#
# COMPACT_ATOMS: atom_id res chain seq x y z
N MET A 1 -12.40 -9.52 -0.36
CA MET A 1 -12.28 -8.49 0.70
C MET A 1 -10.84 -8.49 1.17
N GLY A 2 -10.17 -7.34 1.14
CA GLY A 2 -8.82 -7.19 1.71
C GLY A 2 -8.88 -6.87 3.20
N PHE A 3 -7.79 -7.11 3.92
CA PHE A 3 -7.67 -6.84 5.35
C PHE A 3 -6.21 -6.55 5.69
N ALA A 4 -5.92 -5.45 6.38
CA ALA A 4 -4.55 -5.10 6.78
C ALA A 4 -4.25 -5.31 8.28
N GLY A 5 -5.20 -5.88 9.03
CA GLY A 5 -5.08 -5.98 10.48
C GLY A 5 -4.19 -7.13 10.97
N ARG A 6 -3.87 -7.06 12.26
CA ARG A 6 -2.93 -7.96 12.95
C ARG A 6 -3.30 -9.45 12.96
N TYR A 7 -4.56 -9.79 12.69
CA TYR A 7 -5.00 -11.20 12.70
C TYR A 7 -4.34 -12.00 11.56
N VAL A 8 -4.20 -11.37 10.39
CA VAL A 8 -3.56 -11.98 9.21
C VAL A 8 -2.13 -11.45 9.03
N TYR A 9 -1.93 -10.15 9.21
CA TYR A 9 -0.66 -9.46 8.95
C TYR A 9 -0.03 -8.93 10.24
N GLY A 10 -0.01 -9.76 11.28
CA GLY A 10 0.49 -9.38 12.60
C GLY A 10 1.99 -9.12 12.62
N PRO A 11 2.47 -8.18 13.46
CA PRO A 11 3.87 -7.75 13.47
C PRO A 11 4.84 -8.77 14.09
N LYS A 12 4.34 -9.81 14.79
CA LYS A 12 5.06 -10.64 15.76
C LYS A 12 6.42 -11.18 15.29
N PHE A 13 6.54 -11.50 14.01
CA PHE A 13 7.77 -12.04 13.43
C PHE A 13 8.70 -10.93 12.94
N LEU A 14 8.19 -9.95 12.20
CA LEU A 14 9.00 -8.92 11.56
C LEU A 14 9.58 -7.92 12.54
N VAL A 15 8.85 -7.50 13.57
CA VAL A 15 9.35 -6.52 14.57
C VAL A 15 10.48 -7.04 15.47
N ARG A 16 10.84 -8.32 15.33
CA ARG A 16 12.04 -8.90 15.96
C ARG A 16 13.31 -8.53 15.20
N HIS A 17 13.17 -8.19 13.92
CA HIS A 17 14.19 -7.59 13.11
C HIS A 17 14.03 -6.08 13.25
N ASP A 18 15.14 -5.34 13.21
CA ASP A 18 15.16 -3.89 13.44
C ASP A 18 14.47 -3.12 12.29
N VAL A 19 13.15 -3.24 12.20
CA VAL A 19 12.31 -2.73 11.11
C VAL A 19 11.02 -2.13 11.65
N ILE A 20 10.43 -1.23 10.88
CA ILE A 20 9.05 -0.79 11.08
C ILE A 20 8.17 -1.52 10.08
N LEU A 21 7.11 -2.17 10.56
CA LEU A 21 6.09 -2.78 9.72
C LEU A 21 4.90 -1.81 9.57
N VAL A 22 4.64 -1.39 8.34
CA VAL A 22 3.43 -0.65 7.98
C VAL A 22 2.50 -1.57 7.20
N THR A 23 1.24 -1.67 7.61
CA THR A 23 0.19 -2.36 6.86
C THR A 23 -0.93 -1.36 6.55
N LEU A 24 -1.46 -1.41 5.33
CA LEU A 24 -2.43 -0.42 4.84
C LEU A 24 -3.63 -1.11 4.18
N ASN A 25 -4.79 -0.47 4.30
CA ASN A 25 -5.98 -0.85 3.53
C ASN A 25 -6.10 0.09 2.32
N TYR A 26 -6.66 -0.42 1.24
CA TYR A 26 -7.03 0.36 0.06
C TYR A 26 -8.40 -0.11 -0.44
N ARG A 27 -9.10 0.70 -1.25
CA ARG A 27 -10.40 0.32 -1.78
C ARG A 27 -10.29 -0.92 -2.68
N VAL A 28 -11.21 -1.86 -2.49
CA VAL A 28 -11.29 -3.12 -3.26
C VAL A 28 -12.61 -3.24 -4.01
N GLY A 29 -12.66 -4.14 -4.99
CA GLY A 29 -13.86 -4.40 -5.78
C GLY A 29 -14.29 -3.16 -6.59
N PRO A 30 -15.60 -2.98 -6.84
CA PRO A 30 -16.10 -1.87 -7.66
C PRO A 30 -15.70 -0.49 -7.12
N TYR A 31 -15.65 -0.31 -5.79
CA TYR A 31 -15.28 0.98 -5.19
C TYR A 31 -13.81 1.37 -5.42
N GLY A 32 -12.93 0.40 -5.66
CA GLY A 32 -11.52 0.64 -5.97
C GLY A 32 -11.19 0.60 -7.46
N PHE A 33 -11.96 -0.15 -8.25
CA PHE A 33 -11.54 -0.55 -9.60
C PHE A 33 -12.66 -0.46 -10.65
N MET A 34 -13.78 0.21 -10.36
CA MET A 34 -14.79 0.48 -11.38
C MET A 34 -14.22 1.44 -12.44
N CYS A 35 -14.34 1.04 -13.71
CA CYS A 35 -14.01 1.84 -14.88
C CYS A 35 -15.28 2.05 -15.71
N PRO A 36 -16.05 3.13 -15.45
CA PRO A 36 -17.29 3.39 -16.18
C PRO A 36 -17.07 4.07 -17.54
N GLY A 37 -15.82 4.32 -17.95
CA GLY A 37 -15.50 5.02 -19.20
C GLY A 37 -15.86 6.52 -19.20
N THR A 38 -15.96 7.14 -18.01
CA THR A 38 -16.30 8.57 -17.87
C THR A 38 -15.18 9.31 -17.14
N LYS A 39 -14.97 10.59 -17.48
CA LYS A 39 -13.99 11.44 -16.78
C LYS A 39 -14.39 11.79 -15.34
N ARG A 40 -15.66 11.60 -14.97
CA ARG A 40 -16.19 11.99 -13.64
C ARG A 40 -15.74 11.05 -12.53
N VAL A 41 -15.48 9.78 -12.85
CA VAL A 41 -15.00 8.78 -11.90
C VAL A 41 -13.62 8.33 -12.37
N PRO A 42 -12.53 8.79 -11.72
CA PRO A 42 -11.19 8.42 -12.14
C PRO A 42 -10.95 6.93 -11.88
N GLU A 43 -10.32 6.26 -12.82
CA GLU A 43 -10.04 4.82 -12.74
C GLU A 43 -8.95 4.51 -11.69
N SER A 44 -8.82 3.22 -11.37
CA SER A 44 -7.78 2.66 -10.50
C SER A 44 -7.64 3.36 -9.16
N GLN A 45 -8.77 3.74 -8.57
CA GLN A 45 -8.85 4.38 -7.25
C GLN A 45 -8.10 3.58 -6.17
N GLY A 46 -8.19 2.25 -6.19
CA GLY A 46 -7.48 1.38 -5.26
C GLY A 46 -5.96 1.45 -5.40
N ILE A 47 -5.42 1.66 -6.61
CA ILE A 47 -3.98 1.88 -6.81
C ILE A 47 -3.58 3.27 -6.32
N LYS A 48 -4.41 4.28 -6.56
CA LYS A 48 -4.18 5.65 -6.07
C LYS A 48 -4.20 5.74 -4.54
N ASP A 49 -5.06 4.97 -3.89
CA ASP A 49 -5.05 4.84 -2.42
C ASP A 49 -3.72 4.29 -1.91
N GLN A 50 -3.18 3.28 -2.59
CA GLN A 50 -1.87 2.71 -2.23
C GLN A 50 -0.73 3.71 -2.47
N LEU A 51 -0.76 4.44 -3.59
CA LEU A 51 0.24 5.49 -3.87
C LEU A 51 0.21 6.58 -2.79
N PHE A 52 -0.98 7.08 -2.45
CA PHE A 52 -1.14 8.06 -1.40
C PHE A 52 -0.65 7.54 -0.04
N ALA A 53 -0.90 6.26 0.26
CA ALA A 53 -0.40 5.65 1.49
C ALA A 53 1.14 5.53 1.48
N LEU A 54 1.77 5.26 0.34
CA LEU A 54 3.24 5.24 0.21
C LEU A 54 3.83 6.65 0.35
N GLU A 55 3.20 7.67 -0.23
CA GLU A 55 3.58 9.08 -0.04
C GLU A 55 3.47 9.47 1.43
N TRP A 56 2.37 9.10 2.09
CA TRP A 56 2.21 9.33 3.52
C TRP A 56 3.30 8.63 4.33
N VAL A 57 3.64 7.39 4.02
CA VAL A 57 4.75 6.68 4.70
C VAL A 57 6.06 7.43 4.47
N ARG A 58 6.42 7.76 3.23
CA ARG A 58 7.63 8.50 2.90
C ARG A 58 7.73 9.81 3.69
N ASP A 59 6.65 10.58 3.74
CA ASP A 59 6.64 11.91 4.35
C ASP A 59 6.61 11.87 5.90
N ASN A 60 6.31 10.72 6.51
CA ASN A 60 6.12 10.60 7.97
C ASN A 60 7.05 9.58 8.64
N ILE A 61 7.73 8.69 7.91
CA ILE A 61 8.45 7.56 8.52
C ILE A 61 9.63 8.00 9.40
N GLU A 62 10.23 9.16 9.12
CA GLU A 62 11.29 9.74 9.94
C GLU A 62 10.83 10.02 11.38
N ALA A 63 9.57 10.41 11.58
CA ALA A 63 8.99 10.64 12.91
C ALA A 63 8.90 9.35 13.75
N PHE A 64 8.97 8.18 13.11
CA PHE A 64 9.02 6.87 13.78
C PHE A 64 10.46 6.34 13.94
N GLY A 65 11.48 7.11 13.54
CA GLY A 65 12.89 6.79 13.73
C GLY A 65 13.53 5.93 12.64
N ARG A 66 13.02 5.98 11.40
CA ARG A 66 13.65 5.31 10.25
C ARG A 66 13.92 6.26 9.09
N ASP A 67 14.89 5.88 8.27
CA ASP A 67 15.30 6.59 7.07
C ASP A 67 14.28 6.42 5.94
N VAL A 68 13.94 7.53 5.29
CA VAL A 68 13.04 7.60 4.13
C VAL A 68 13.63 6.92 2.90
N GLU A 69 14.96 6.85 2.79
CA GLU A 69 15.66 6.24 1.66
C GLU A 69 15.65 4.70 1.72
N ASN A 70 15.19 4.10 2.81
CA ASN A 70 15.20 2.65 3.02
C ASN A 70 13.78 2.08 3.23
N ILE A 71 12.89 2.32 2.26
CA ILE A 71 11.53 1.78 2.24
C ILE A 71 11.45 0.56 1.31
N ASN A 72 11.04 -0.58 1.86
CA ASN A 72 10.79 -1.80 1.10
C ASN A 72 9.29 -2.09 1.03
N VAL A 73 8.75 -2.19 -0.19
CA VAL A 73 7.33 -2.50 -0.44
C VAL A 73 7.20 -3.98 -0.82
N PHE A 74 6.30 -4.70 -0.17
CA PHE A 74 6.03 -6.11 -0.46
C PHE A 74 4.55 -6.45 -0.33
N GLY A 75 4.09 -7.44 -1.09
CA GLY A 75 2.71 -7.91 -1.02
C GLY A 75 2.48 -9.19 -1.83
N PRO A 76 1.69 -10.16 -1.35
CA PRO A 76 1.39 -11.39 -2.09
C PRO A 76 0.23 -11.21 -3.09
N SER A 77 0.22 -12.00 -4.17
CA SER A 77 -0.90 -12.09 -5.14
C SER A 77 -1.27 -10.72 -5.72
N ALA A 78 -2.50 -10.23 -5.50
CA ALA A 78 -2.93 -8.90 -5.95
C ALA A 78 -2.06 -7.75 -5.41
N GLY A 79 -1.41 -7.93 -4.25
CA GLY A 79 -0.42 -6.99 -3.74
C GLY A 79 0.82 -6.91 -4.61
N ALA A 80 1.33 -8.05 -5.10
CA ALA A 80 2.49 -8.10 -6.00
C ALA A 80 2.18 -7.40 -7.33
N MET A 81 1.01 -7.67 -7.91
CA MET A 81 0.56 -6.97 -9.12
C MET A 81 0.42 -5.46 -8.90
N SER A 82 -0.03 -5.04 -7.71
CA SER A 82 -0.13 -3.61 -7.41
C SER A 82 1.24 -2.94 -7.35
N ILE A 83 2.24 -3.62 -6.80
CA ILE A 83 3.64 -3.14 -6.77
C ILE A 83 4.21 -3.06 -8.18
N GLU A 84 3.97 -4.07 -9.02
CA GLU A 84 4.38 -4.05 -10.43
C GLU A 84 3.76 -2.86 -11.18
N ILE A 85 2.46 -2.60 -10.99
CA ILE A 85 1.79 -1.43 -11.57
C ILE A 85 2.44 -0.12 -11.10
N GLN A 86 2.76 -0.01 -9.82
CA GLN A 86 3.40 1.19 -9.26
C GLN A 86 4.80 1.41 -9.85
N LEU A 87 5.60 0.35 -9.96
CA LEU A 87 6.94 0.41 -10.58
C LEU A 87 6.88 0.86 -12.04
N LEU A 88 5.85 0.44 -12.79
CA LEU A 88 5.65 0.85 -14.18
C LEU A 88 5.05 2.25 -14.34
N SER A 89 4.46 2.81 -13.27
CA SER A 89 3.80 4.12 -13.29
C SER A 89 4.72 5.26 -12.85
N THR A 90 5.99 4.96 -12.53
CA THR A 90 7.03 5.91 -12.11
C THR A 90 7.94 6.22 -13.29
#